data_AF-A0A945MFU1-F1
#
_entry.id   AF-A0A945MFU1-F1
#
_cell.length_a   1.000
_cell.length_b   1.000
_cell.length_c   1.000
_cell.angle_alpha   90.00
_cell.angle_beta   90.00
_cell.angle_gamma   90.00
#
_symmetry.space_group_name_H-M   'P 1'
#
loop_
_entity.id
_entity.type
_entity.pdbx_description
1 polymer ?
#
loop_
_entity_poly.entity_id
_entity_poly.type
_entity_poly.pdbx_seq_one_letter_code
_entity_poly.pdbx_strand_id
1 'polypeptide(L)'
;MNNFYVELVELYERNGFEVQSSLSPAHFPGYNLADIPFTYILQNGKRMCKGGGLSIVELMFLQCVTSIVKPKNIFVIGNAFGWTTLALGLMSKDSKVLAIDMCPRPEEELGVKITNDLGKQITAEITAIKAKSPEDVPRVIRDNFEEGIDFVLIDGGHNSMQQSADFETCKKSAKKQCVYVFHDVINFNLVDSFVEIAKSNSSLVSSLLFRTPSGMAISYPKEFYEDLNPTVNAFTEKDGTVKMLHSQGKQKTKLI
;
A
#
# COMPACT_ATOMS: atom_id res chain seq x y z
N MET A 1 20.91 4.70 -7.17
CA MET A 1 19.55 4.91 -6.64
C MET A 1 18.58 4.68 -7.78
N ASN A 2 17.56 3.84 -7.56
CA ASN A 2 16.52 3.57 -8.54
C ASN A 2 15.55 4.76 -8.58
N ASN A 3 15.36 5.39 -9.75
CA ASN A 3 14.50 6.58 -9.91
C ASN A 3 13.04 6.18 -10.18
N PHE A 4 12.54 5.21 -9.42
CA PHE A 4 11.26 4.55 -9.68
C PHE A 4 10.09 5.54 -9.79
N TYR A 5 10.11 6.63 -9.02
CA TYR A 5 9.01 7.59 -8.99
C TYR A 5 8.91 8.38 -10.30
N VAL A 6 10.04 8.88 -10.80
CA VAL A 6 10.07 9.57 -12.11
C VAL A 6 9.70 8.58 -13.22
N GLU A 7 10.27 7.37 -13.20
CA GLU A 7 9.94 6.31 -14.17
C GLU A 7 8.43 5.97 -14.15
N LEU A 8 7.80 5.96 -12.97
CA LEU A 8 6.37 5.69 -12.81
C LEU A 8 5.50 6.82 -13.36
N VAL A 9 5.84 8.08 -13.09
CA VAL A 9 5.11 9.23 -13.64
C VAL A 9 5.24 9.25 -15.16
N GLU A 10 6.45 9.12 -15.70
CA GLU A 10 6.70 9.07 -17.14
C GLU A 10 5.98 7.90 -17.81
N LEU A 11 5.88 6.74 -17.15
CA LEU A 11 5.13 5.59 -17.64
C LEU A 11 3.65 5.93 -17.85
N TYR A 12 3.00 6.64 -16.93
CA TYR A 12 1.61 7.07 -17.12
C TYR A 12 1.50 8.16 -18.19
N GLU A 13 2.35 9.19 -18.14
CA GLU A 13 2.28 10.34 -19.05
C GLU A 13 2.48 9.97 -20.51
N ARG A 14 3.48 9.13 -20.82
CA ARG A 14 3.72 8.67 -22.20
C ARG A 14 2.60 7.78 -22.74
N ASN A 15 1.76 7.23 -21.87
CA ASN A 15 0.59 6.43 -22.23
C ASN A 15 -0.73 7.24 -22.19
N GLY A 16 -0.65 8.59 -22.14
CA GLY A 16 -1.80 9.48 -22.28
C GLY A 16 -2.60 9.67 -21.00
N PHE A 17 -1.97 9.53 -19.84
CA PHE A 17 -2.54 9.83 -18.53
C PHE A 17 -1.84 11.01 -17.88
N GLU A 18 -2.45 11.55 -16.84
CA GLU A 18 -1.87 12.59 -15.97
C GLU A 18 -1.81 12.06 -14.53
N VAL A 19 -0.82 12.50 -13.76
CA VAL A 19 -0.63 12.06 -12.36
C VAL A 19 -0.82 13.24 -11.41
N GLN A 20 -1.78 13.13 -10.50
CA GLN A 20 -1.90 14.02 -9.35
C GLN A 20 -1.43 13.27 -8.11
N SER A 21 -0.36 13.72 -7.43
CA SER A 21 0.19 13.00 -6.27
C SER A 21 0.79 13.94 -5.23
N SER A 22 0.60 13.63 -3.94
CA SER A 22 1.33 14.23 -2.81
C SER A 22 1.33 15.76 -2.77
N LEU A 23 0.18 16.31 -3.11
CA LEU A 23 -0.06 17.73 -2.99
C LEU A 23 -0.27 18.09 -1.51
N SER A 24 0.09 19.33 -1.14
CA SER A 24 -0.14 19.84 0.20
C SER A 24 -1.56 20.42 0.30
N PRO A 25 -2.39 20.00 1.28
CA PRO A 25 -3.70 20.59 1.48
C PRO A 25 -3.66 22.11 1.72
N ALA A 26 -2.55 22.63 2.27
CA ALA A 26 -2.36 24.06 2.49
C ALA A 26 -2.30 24.89 1.19
N HIS A 27 -2.02 24.26 0.05
CA HIS A 27 -2.00 24.95 -1.25
C HIS A 27 -3.38 25.03 -1.91
N PHE A 28 -4.38 24.30 -1.39
CA PHE A 28 -5.71 24.16 -1.99
C PHE A 28 -6.81 24.44 -0.94
N PRO A 29 -6.91 25.68 -0.43
CA PRO A 29 -7.91 26.02 0.58
C PRO A 29 -9.33 25.77 0.06
N GLY A 30 -10.15 25.10 0.88
CA GLY A 30 -11.55 24.78 0.56
C GLY A 30 -11.78 23.47 -0.22
N TYR A 31 -10.71 22.77 -0.63
CA TYR A 31 -10.82 21.44 -1.21
C TYR A 31 -10.78 20.35 -0.12
N ASN A 32 -11.29 19.15 -0.40
CA ASN A 32 -11.27 18.03 0.57
C ASN A 32 -9.83 17.70 0.96
N LEU A 33 -9.42 18.10 2.18
CA LEU A 33 -8.03 18.07 2.62
C LEU A 33 -7.49 16.65 2.83
N ALA A 34 -8.37 15.66 3.02
CA ALA A 34 -7.99 14.28 3.34
C ALA A 34 -7.41 13.52 2.14
N ASP A 35 -7.88 13.82 0.92
CA ASP A 35 -7.54 13.04 -0.28
C ASP A 35 -6.30 13.57 -1.02
N ILE A 36 -6.00 14.86 -0.87
CA ILE A 36 -4.96 15.58 -1.64
C ILE A 36 -3.56 14.93 -1.55
N PRO A 37 -3.13 14.36 -0.41
CA PRO A 37 -1.81 13.73 -0.32
C PRO A 37 -1.66 12.45 -1.19
N PHE A 38 -2.77 11.80 -1.51
CA PHE A 38 -2.77 10.54 -2.26
C PHE A 38 -2.64 10.73 -3.76
N THR A 39 -2.42 9.63 -4.46
CA THR A 39 -2.23 9.65 -5.91
C THR A 39 -3.52 9.32 -6.64
N TYR A 40 -3.86 10.11 -7.65
CA TYR A 40 -4.93 9.82 -8.58
C TYR A 40 -4.40 9.90 -10.00
N ILE A 41 -4.83 8.96 -10.83
CA ILE A 41 -4.57 8.96 -12.26
C ILE A 41 -5.73 9.65 -12.95
N LEU A 42 -5.41 10.58 -13.84
CA LEU A 42 -6.38 11.34 -14.60
C LEU A 42 -6.18 11.12 -16.10
N GLN A 43 -7.23 11.42 -16.85
CA GLN A 43 -7.17 11.57 -18.30
C GLN A 43 -8.12 12.69 -18.71
N ASN A 44 -7.60 13.68 -19.45
CA ASN A 44 -8.35 14.87 -19.85
C ASN A 44 -8.97 15.58 -18.63
N GLY A 45 -8.19 15.72 -17.55
CA GLY A 45 -8.62 16.35 -16.30
C GLY A 45 -9.66 15.58 -15.48
N LYS A 46 -10.00 14.34 -15.82
CA LYS A 46 -10.95 13.50 -15.05
C LYS A 46 -10.22 12.35 -14.38
N ARG A 47 -10.54 12.08 -13.10
CA ARG A 47 -10.03 10.90 -12.40
C ARG A 47 -10.51 9.62 -13.08
N MET A 48 -9.58 8.71 -13.32
CA MET A 48 -9.83 7.44 -14.02
C MET A 48 -10.40 6.35 -13.12
N CYS A 49 -10.25 6.50 -11.81
CA CYS A 49 -10.72 5.56 -10.80
C CYS A 49 -11.08 6.33 -9.53
N LYS A 50 -12.01 5.79 -8.74
CA LYS A 50 -12.33 6.36 -7.41
C LYS A 50 -11.28 5.98 -6.36
N GLY A 51 -10.76 4.76 -6.43
CA GLY A 51 -9.66 4.32 -5.58
C GLY A 51 -8.40 5.13 -5.89
N GLY A 52 -7.79 5.70 -4.84
CA GLY A 52 -6.49 6.36 -4.93
C GLY A 52 -5.35 5.34 -4.86
N GLY A 53 -4.16 5.77 -5.24
CA GLY A 53 -2.92 5.09 -4.96
C GLY A 53 -2.16 5.77 -3.82
N LEU A 54 -1.13 5.09 -3.33
CA LEU A 54 -0.26 5.59 -2.27
C LEU A 54 0.36 6.95 -2.63
N SER A 55 0.56 7.78 -1.61
CA SER A 55 1.35 9.01 -1.66
C SER A 55 2.84 8.72 -1.90
N ILE A 56 3.61 9.73 -2.30
CA ILE A 56 5.07 9.67 -2.46
C ILE A 56 5.73 9.22 -1.16
N VAL A 57 5.30 9.73 0.00
CA VAL A 57 5.90 9.37 1.30
C VAL A 57 5.70 7.89 1.59
N GLU A 58 4.54 7.34 1.25
CA GLU A 58 4.26 5.90 1.40
C GLU A 58 5.06 5.06 0.41
N LEU A 59 5.20 5.52 -0.84
CA LEU A 59 6.06 4.87 -1.83
C LEU A 59 7.55 4.92 -1.42
N MET A 60 8.02 6.00 -0.79
CA MET A 60 9.38 6.08 -0.25
C MET A 60 9.59 5.08 0.89
N PHE A 61 8.60 4.91 1.77
CA PHE A 61 8.64 3.85 2.77
C PHE A 61 8.75 2.47 2.11
N LEU A 62 7.90 2.17 1.13
CA LEU A 62 7.95 0.91 0.38
C LEU A 62 9.29 0.71 -0.32
N GLN A 63 9.88 1.76 -0.91
CA GLN A 63 11.20 1.69 -1.55
C GLN A 63 12.28 1.31 -0.52
N CYS A 64 12.28 1.93 0.67
CA CYS A 64 13.22 1.58 1.73
C CYS A 64 13.08 0.11 2.14
N VAL A 65 11.85 -0.35 2.41
CA VAL A 65 11.60 -1.74 2.83
C VAL A 65 11.99 -2.74 1.73
N THR A 66 11.56 -2.51 0.49
CA THR A 66 11.86 -3.41 -0.63
C THR A 66 13.34 -3.44 -1.01
N SER A 67 14.08 -2.36 -0.78
CA SER A 67 15.55 -2.35 -0.98
C SER A 67 16.31 -3.26 -0.02
N ILE A 68 15.73 -3.49 1.18
CA ILE A 68 16.28 -4.36 2.23
C ILE A 68 15.82 -5.81 2.00
N VAL A 69 14.51 -6.02 1.88
CA VAL A 69 13.89 -7.35 1.80
C VAL A 69 14.12 -8.00 0.42
N LYS A 70 14.22 -7.19 -0.64
CA LYS A 70 14.37 -7.63 -2.04
C LYS A 70 13.38 -8.74 -2.42
N PRO A 71 12.07 -8.49 -2.25
CA PRO A 71 11.06 -9.51 -2.39
C PRO A 71 11.02 -10.10 -3.80
N LYS A 72 10.73 -11.39 -3.90
CA LYS A 72 10.60 -12.10 -5.18
C LYS A 72 9.15 -12.29 -5.57
N ASN A 73 8.26 -12.48 -4.60
CA ASN A 73 6.85 -12.78 -4.81
C ASN A 73 6.00 -11.77 -4.04
N ILE A 74 5.63 -10.68 -4.72
CA ILE A 74 4.84 -9.58 -4.17
C ILE A 74 3.37 -9.81 -4.47
N PHE A 75 2.54 -9.79 -3.44
CA PHE A 75 1.09 -9.88 -3.56
C PHE A 75 0.41 -8.60 -3.07
N VAL A 76 -0.52 -8.08 -3.86
CA VAL A 76 -1.23 -6.82 -3.55
C VAL A 76 -2.73 -7.07 -3.54
N ILE A 77 -3.39 -6.65 -2.47
CA ILE A 77 -4.85 -6.61 -2.37
C ILE A 77 -5.28 -5.15 -2.52
N GLY A 78 -6.06 -4.85 -3.56
CA GLY A 78 -6.43 -3.49 -3.95
C GLY A 78 -5.51 -2.96 -5.05
N ASN A 79 -5.91 -3.14 -6.31
CA ASN A 79 -5.14 -2.65 -7.44
C ASN A 79 -5.55 -1.23 -7.85
N ALA A 80 -6.85 -0.92 -7.76
CA ALA A 80 -7.44 0.29 -8.32
C ALA A 80 -6.93 0.53 -9.75
N PHE A 81 -6.29 1.67 -10.01
CA PHE A 81 -5.71 2.03 -11.31
C PHE A 81 -4.22 1.67 -11.48
N GLY A 82 -3.67 0.80 -10.62
CA GLY A 82 -2.36 0.18 -10.80
C GLY A 82 -1.17 0.94 -10.25
N TRP A 83 -1.37 2.15 -9.71
CA TRP A 83 -0.28 3.05 -9.32
C TRP A 83 0.74 2.37 -8.39
N THR A 84 0.26 1.78 -7.30
CA THR A 84 1.13 1.13 -6.31
C THR A 84 1.69 -0.20 -6.81
N THR A 85 0.90 -0.98 -7.54
CA THR A 85 1.31 -2.25 -8.17
C THR A 85 2.51 -2.03 -9.11
N LEU A 86 2.41 -1.04 -10.00
CA LEU A 86 3.48 -0.69 -10.94
C LEU A 86 4.70 -0.11 -10.21
N ALA A 87 4.48 0.70 -9.16
CA ALA A 87 5.56 1.22 -8.33
C ALA A 87 6.41 0.09 -7.71
N LEU A 88 5.75 -0.94 -7.14
CA LEU A 88 6.43 -2.09 -6.55
C LEU A 88 7.27 -2.86 -7.58
N GLY A 89 6.76 -3.02 -8.81
CA GLY A 89 7.51 -3.65 -9.90
C GLY A 89 8.73 -2.83 -10.34
N LEU A 90 8.62 -1.50 -10.37
CA LEU A 90 9.77 -0.62 -10.66
C LEU A 90 10.80 -0.66 -9.52
N MET A 91 10.37 -0.71 -8.26
CA MET A 91 11.26 -0.81 -7.09
C MET A 91 11.99 -2.16 -7.04
N SER A 92 11.31 -3.26 -7.41
CA SER A 92 11.79 -4.64 -7.29
C SER A 92 11.85 -5.32 -8.66
N LYS A 93 12.82 -4.93 -9.50
CA LYS A 93 12.87 -5.31 -10.93
C LYS A 93 12.95 -6.82 -11.21
N ASP A 94 13.42 -7.61 -10.26
CA ASP A 94 13.55 -9.07 -10.37
C ASP A 94 12.41 -9.83 -9.67
N SER A 95 11.29 -9.15 -9.39
CA SER A 95 10.15 -9.74 -8.70
C SER A 95 9.01 -10.10 -9.65
N LYS A 96 8.14 -10.97 -9.16
CA LYS A 96 6.78 -11.17 -9.65
C LYS A 96 5.83 -10.40 -8.75
N VAL A 97 5.05 -9.49 -9.34
CA VAL A 97 4.03 -8.67 -8.67
C VAL A 97 2.66 -9.09 -9.17
N LEU A 98 1.85 -9.65 -8.27
CA LEU A 98 0.47 -10.00 -8.55
C LEU A 98 -0.47 -9.15 -7.69
N ALA A 99 -1.30 -8.36 -8.34
CA ALA A 99 -2.37 -7.60 -7.69
C ALA A 99 -3.74 -8.22 -7.95
N ILE A 100 -4.61 -8.17 -6.94
CA ILE A 100 -6.03 -8.48 -7.09
C ILE A 100 -6.89 -7.26 -6.78
N ASP A 101 -8.03 -7.18 -7.47
CA ASP A 101 -9.07 -6.20 -7.17
C ASP A 101 -10.45 -6.82 -7.35
N MET A 102 -11.38 -6.55 -6.43
CA MET A 102 -12.76 -7.02 -6.55
C MET A 102 -13.48 -6.34 -7.74
N CYS A 103 -12.97 -5.19 -8.18
CA CYS A 103 -13.52 -4.34 -9.23
C CYS A 103 -15.02 -4.05 -9.01
N PRO A 104 -15.39 -3.31 -7.95
CA PRO A 104 -16.79 -3.02 -7.66
C PRO A 104 -17.44 -2.11 -8.69
N ARG A 105 -16.65 -1.42 -9.53
CA ARG A 105 -17.14 -0.53 -10.59
C ARG A 105 -16.34 -0.76 -11.89
N PRO A 106 -16.89 -0.36 -13.06
CA PRO A 106 -16.22 -0.53 -14.36
C PRO A 106 -14.84 0.13 -14.46
N GLU A 107 -14.63 1.23 -13.73
CA GLU A 107 -13.37 1.96 -13.70
C GLU A 107 -12.23 1.12 -13.11
N GLU A 108 -12.50 0.29 -12.10
CA GLU A 108 -11.49 -0.61 -11.53
C GLU A 108 -11.19 -1.80 -12.45
N GLU A 109 -12.17 -2.30 -13.22
CA GLU A 109 -11.90 -3.31 -14.26
C GLU A 109 -10.99 -2.74 -15.35
N LEU A 110 -11.23 -1.49 -15.77
CA LEU A 110 -10.33 -0.77 -16.65
C LEU A 110 -8.95 -0.62 -16.00
N GLY A 111 -8.89 -0.25 -14.72
CA GLY A 111 -7.65 -0.15 -13.95
C GLY A 111 -6.82 -1.44 -13.98
N VAL A 112 -7.45 -2.61 -13.82
CA VAL A 112 -6.78 -3.92 -13.98
C VAL A 112 -6.19 -4.08 -15.38
N LYS A 113 -6.95 -3.77 -16.43
CA LYS A 113 -6.46 -3.84 -17.81
C LYS A 113 -5.26 -2.91 -18.03
N ILE A 114 -5.38 -1.65 -17.63
CA ILE A 114 -4.32 -0.65 -17.78
C ILE A 114 -3.06 -1.05 -17.00
N THR A 115 -3.22 -1.59 -15.79
CA THR A 115 -2.09 -2.09 -14.99
C THR A 115 -1.31 -3.16 -15.75
N ASN A 116 -2.00 -4.13 -16.34
CA ASN A 116 -1.34 -5.18 -17.14
C ASN A 116 -0.67 -4.61 -18.40
N ASP A 117 -1.30 -3.65 -19.07
CA ASP A 117 -0.75 -3.06 -20.29
C ASP A 117 0.49 -2.19 -20.02
N LEU A 118 0.49 -1.41 -18.94
CA LEU A 118 1.65 -0.65 -18.48
C LEU A 118 2.73 -1.56 -17.90
N GLY A 119 2.34 -2.65 -17.22
CA GLY A 119 3.25 -3.61 -16.61
C GLY A 119 4.17 -4.30 -17.63
N LYS A 120 3.71 -4.50 -18.87
CA LYS A 120 4.53 -5.01 -19.99
C LYS A 120 5.71 -4.11 -20.36
N GLN A 121 5.71 -2.85 -19.91
CA GLN A 121 6.79 -1.88 -20.15
C GLN A 121 7.78 -1.81 -18.99
N ILE A 122 7.62 -2.64 -17.96
CA ILE A 122 8.48 -2.74 -16.77
C ILE A 122 9.20 -4.10 -16.79
N THR A 123 10.40 -4.17 -16.20
CA THR A 123 11.21 -5.40 -16.15
C THR A 123 10.60 -6.50 -15.27
N ALA A 124 10.01 -6.14 -14.14
CA ALA A 124 9.35 -7.08 -13.24
C ALA A 124 8.17 -7.78 -13.94
N GLU A 125 7.87 -9.02 -13.53
CA GLU A 125 6.66 -9.71 -14.00
C GLU A 125 5.45 -9.13 -13.27
N ILE A 126 4.66 -8.32 -13.96
CA ILE A 126 3.49 -7.64 -13.36
C ILE A 126 2.21 -8.24 -13.91
N THR A 127 1.31 -8.61 -13.00
CA THR A 127 -0.04 -9.07 -13.33
C THR A 127 -1.05 -8.46 -12.37
N ALA A 128 -2.16 -7.96 -12.90
CA ALA A 128 -3.33 -7.61 -12.12
C ALA A 128 -4.52 -8.46 -12.58
N ILE A 129 -5.31 -8.98 -11.66
CA ILE A 129 -6.52 -9.75 -12.00
C ILE A 129 -7.72 -9.32 -11.17
N LYS A 130 -8.91 -9.52 -11.74
CA LYS A 130 -10.15 -9.40 -10.98
C LYS A 130 -10.31 -10.62 -10.08
N ALA A 131 -10.27 -10.43 -8.77
CA ALA A 131 -10.47 -11.47 -7.77
C ALA A 131 -10.85 -10.83 -6.43
N LYS A 132 -11.58 -11.58 -5.60
CA LYS A 132 -12.11 -11.10 -4.32
C LYS A 132 -11.26 -11.56 -3.15
N SER A 133 -10.84 -10.66 -2.27
CA SER A 133 -10.25 -11.00 -0.97
C SER A 133 -11.33 -11.08 0.13
N PRO A 134 -11.17 -11.97 1.12
CA PRO A 134 -10.11 -12.99 1.24
C PRO A 134 -10.37 -14.24 0.39
N GLU A 135 -11.57 -14.43 -0.16
CA GLU A 135 -12.05 -15.74 -0.62
C GLU A 135 -11.25 -16.35 -1.77
N ASP A 136 -10.81 -15.56 -2.74
CA ASP A 136 -10.03 -16.03 -3.89
C ASP A 136 -8.52 -16.10 -3.59
N VAL A 137 -8.03 -15.47 -2.53
CA VAL A 137 -6.59 -15.32 -2.24
C VAL A 137 -5.86 -16.67 -2.23
N PRO A 138 -6.33 -17.74 -1.56
CA PRO A 138 -5.62 -19.02 -1.55
C PRO A 138 -5.46 -19.64 -2.95
N ARG A 139 -6.52 -19.54 -3.78
CA ARG A 139 -6.51 -20.05 -5.15
C ARG A 139 -5.56 -19.22 -6.01
N VAL A 140 -5.69 -17.89 -5.95
CA VAL A 140 -4.86 -16.97 -6.73
C VAL A 140 -3.38 -17.15 -6.41
N ILE A 141 -3.01 -17.24 -5.13
CA ILE A 141 -1.60 -17.42 -4.77
C ILE A 141 -1.08 -18.76 -5.27
N ARG A 142 -1.80 -19.86 -5.03
CA ARG A 142 -1.40 -21.20 -5.47
C ARG A 142 -1.22 -21.28 -6.98
N ASP A 143 -2.09 -20.64 -7.75
CA ASP A 143 -2.08 -20.73 -9.21
C ASP A 143 -1.00 -19.83 -9.85
N ASN A 144 -0.39 -18.92 -9.09
CA ASN A 144 0.56 -17.92 -9.63
C ASN A 144 1.94 -17.91 -8.96
N PHE A 145 2.11 -18.50 -7.77
CA PHE A 145 3.36 -18.55 -7.04
C PHE A 145 3.69 -19.97 -6.59
N GLU A 146 4.81 -20.51 -7.07
CA GLU A 146 5.24 -21.87 -6.71
C GLU A 146 5.75 -21.97 -5.27
N GLU A 147 6.42 -20.92 -4.77
CA GLU A 147 7.08 -20.94 -3.46
C GLU A 147 6.35 -20.12 -2.38
N GLY A 148 5.12 -19.67 -2.65
CA GLY A 148 4.40 -18.73 -1.79
C GLY A 148 4.91 -17.29 -1.88
N ILE A 149 4.24 -16.39 -1.16
CA ILE A 149 4.47 -14.93 -1.21
C ILE A 149 5.47 -14.48 -0.13
N ASP A 150 6.29 -13.47 -0.41
CA ASP A 150 7.27 -12.90 0.53
C ASP A 150 7.11 -11.39 0.79
N PHE A 151 6.19 -10.74 0.10
CA PHE A 151 5.75 -9.40 0.43
C PHE A 151 4.26 -9.24 0.15
N VAL A 152 3.54 -8.63 1.07
CA VAL A 152 2.10 -8.39 0.95
C VAL A 152 1.79 -6.92 1.20
N LEU A 153 1.02 -6.31 0.32
CA LEU A 153 0.35 -5.05 0.57
C LEU A 153 -1.16 -5.27 0.67
N ILE A 154 -1.76 -4.89 1.80
CA ILE A 154 -3.20 -5.00 2.06
C ILE A 154 -3.83 -3.61 2.02
N ASP A 155 -4.61 -3.35 0.98
CA ASP A 155 -5.35 -2.10 0.73
C ASP A 155 -6.78 -2.40 0.23
N GLY A 156 -7.46 -3.35 0.90
CA GLY A 156 -8.79 -3.83 0.53
C GLY A 156 -9.86 -3.53 1.58
N GLY A 157 -11.04 -3.09 1.14
CA GLY A 157 -12.31 -3.07 1.90
C GLY A 157 -12.42 -2.14 3.12
N HIS A 158 -11.29 -1.63 3.65
CA HIS A 158 -11.17 -0.64 4.71
C HIS A 158 -12.08 -0.85 5.93
N ASN A 159 -12.17 -2.10 6.39
CA ASN A 159 -12.87 -2.46 7.62
C ASN A 159 -12.09 -3.51 8.41
N SER A 160 -12.29 -3.54 9.73
CA SER A 160 -11.50 -4.35 10.66
C SER A 160 -11.60 -5.85 10.41
N MET A 161 -12.78 -6.34 10.01
CA MET A 161 -12.98 -7.76 9.71
C MET A 161 -12.20 -8.17 8.45
N GLN A 162 -12.27 -7.35 7.41
CA GLN A 162 -11.56 -7.58 6.15
C GLN A 162 -10.04 -7.52 6.36
N GLN A 163 -9.52 -6.54 7.10
CA GLN A 163 -8.09 -6.42 7.38
C GLN A 163 -7.53 -7.69 8.04
N SER A 164 -8.22 -8.19 9.08
CA SER A 164 -7.84 -9.43 9.76
C SER A 164 -7.95 -10.65 8.86
N ALA A 165 -9.02 -10.76 8.08
CA ALA A 165 -9.24 -11.89 7.19
C ALA A 165 -8.21 -11.95 6.04
N ASP A 166 -7.88 -10.80 5.45
CA ASP A 166 -6.88 -10.68 4.39
C ASP A 166 -5.49 -11.03 4.91
N PHE A 167 -5.11 -10.50 6.09
CA PHE A 167 -3.84 -10.85 6.72
C PHE A 167 -3.71 -12.35 6.99
N GLU A 168 -4.69 -12.95 7.67
CA GLU A 168 -4.63 -14.37 8.03
C GLU A 168 -4.64 -15.27 6.80
N THR A 169 -5.32 -14.87 5.73
CA THR A 169 -5.37 -15.64 4.48
C THR A 169 -4.06 -15.55 3.71
N CYS A 170 -3.47 -14.35 3.60
CA CYS A 170 -2.15 -14.17 3.01
C CYS A 170 -1.07 -14.91 3.80
N LYS A 171 -1.07 -14.79 5.13
CA LYS A 171 -0.09 -15.42 6.02
C LYS A 171 -0.05 -16.94 5.88
N LYS A 172 -1.20 -17.61 5.65
CA LYS A 172 -1.25 -19.06 5.42
C LYS A 172 -0.53 -19.52 4.15
N SER A 173 -0.39 -18.63 3.17
CA SER A 173 0.26 -18.90 1.87
C SER A 173 1.63 -18.22 1.74
N ALA A 174 2.11 -17.62 2.82
CA ALA A 174 3.31 -16.81 2.85
C ALA A 174 4.55 -17.62 3.25
N LYS A 175 5.70 -17.23 2.72
CA LYS A 175 7.01 -17.66 3.19
C LYS A 175 7.21 -17.19 4.63
N LYS A 176 8.05 -17.90 5.41
CA LYS A 176 8.38 -17.52 6.80
C LYS A 176 8.89 -16.09 6.93
N GLN A 177 9.62 -15.63 5.92
CA GLN A 177 10.23 -14.30 5.87
C GLN A 177 9.33 -13.22 5.25
N CYS A 178 8.03 -13.48 5.10
CA CYS A 178 7.13 -12.54 4.44
C CYS A 178 6.93 -11.25 5.26
N VAL A 179 6.99 -10.12 4.58
CA VAL A 179 6.65 -8.79 5.13
C VAL A 179 5.22 -8.40 4.73
N TYR A 180 4.47 -7.81 5.66
CA TYR A 180 3.09 -7.40 5.47
C TYR A 180 2.96 -5.90 5.72
N VAL A 181 2.47 -5.16 4.74
CA VAL A 181 2.15 -3.74 4.84
C VAL A 181 0.64 -3.56 4.74
N PHE A 182 0.11 -2.71 5.59
CA PHE A 182 -1.31 -2.41 5.70
C PHE A 182 -1.50 -0.93 5.38
N HIS A 183 -2.30 -0.65 4.36
CA HIS A 183 -2.63 0.73 4.01
C HIS A 183 -3.81 1.24 4.85
N ASP A 184 -3.94 2.56 5.00
CA ASP A 184 -5.14 3.20 5.56
C ASP A 184 -5.51 2.85 7.02
N VAL A 185 -4.56 2.32 7.80
CA VAL A 185 -4.86 1.79 9.14
C VAL A 185 -5.38 2.86 10.09
N ILE A 186 -4.72 4.02 10.18
CA ILE A 186 -5.17 5.10 11.08
C ILE A 186 -6.35 5.84 10.46
N ASN A 187 -6.26 6.22 9.18
CA ASN A 187 -7.31 7.02 8.53
C ASN A 187 -8.68 6.33 8.50
N PHE A 188 -8.72 5.00 8.44
CA PHE A 188 -9.97 4.23 8.45
C PHE A 188 -10.28 3.57 9.79
N ASN A 189 -9.65 4.00 10.89
CA ASN A 189 -9.89 3.48 12.25
C ASN A 189 -9.70 1.96 12.38
N LEU A 190 -8.68 1.40 11.73
CA LEU A 190 -8.36 -0.03 11.72
C LEU A 190 -7.27 -0.41 12.74
N VAL A 191 -6.89 0.53 13.62
CA VAL A 191 -5.83 0.32 14.62
C VAL A 191 -6.13 -0.85 15.54
N ASP A 192 -7.38 -1.01 15.99
CA ASP A 192 -7.74 -2.08 16.92
C ASP A 192 -7.54 -3.47 16.31
N SER A 193 -7.99 -3.69 15.06
CA SER A 193 -7.73 -4.95 14.35
C SER A 193 -6.24 -5.19 14.10
N PHE A 194 -5.50 -4.14 13.74
CA PHE A 194 -4.05 -4.26 13.57
C PHE A 194 -3.33 -4.63 14.88
N VAL A 195 -3.76 -4.06 16.01
CA VAL A 195 -3.22 -4.40 17.33
C VAL A 195 -3.51 -5.86 17.69
N GLU A 196 -4.69 -6.38 17.39
CA GLU A 196 -5.01 -7.79 17.61
C GLU A 196 -4.21 -8.73 16.70
N ILE A 197 -3.99 -8.33 15.45
CA ILE A 197 -3.05 -9.02 14.54
C ILE A 197 -1.65 -9.06 15.19
N ALA A 198 -1.12 -7.93 15.63
CA ALA A 198 0.21 -7.85 16.25
C ALA A 198 0.33 -8.74 17.50
N LYS A 199 -0.66 -8.69 18.41
CA LYS A 199 -0.69 -9.51 19.63
C LYS A 199 -0.73 -11.01 19.32
N SER A 200 -1.52 -11.40 18.33
CA SER A 200 -1.70 -12.81 17.94
C SER A 200 -0.50 -13.38 17.17
N ASN A 201 0.45 -12.53 16.79
CA ASN A 201 1.58 -12.87 15.92
C ASN A 201 2.91 -12.46 16.54
N SER A 202 3.22 -12.98 17.74
CA SER A 202 4.41 -12.62 18.52
C SER A 202 5.76 -12.94 17.85
N SER A 203 5.78 -13.68 16.74
CA SER A 203 6.96 -13.88 15.89
C SER A 203 7.24 -12.71 14.95
N LEU A 204 6.28 -11.81 14.79
CA LEU A 204 6.40 -10.59 13.98
C LEU A 204 6.68 -9.39 14.88
N VAL A 205 7.37 -8.41 14.32
CA VAL A 205 7.50 -7.05 14.83
C VAL A 205 6.49 -6.20 14.07
N SER A 206 5.69 -5.43 14.79
CA SER A 206 4.58 -4.65 14.21
C SER A 206 4.68 -3.19 14.63
N SER A 207 4.38 -2.26 13.71
CA SER A 207 4.42 -0.82 13.99
C SER A 207 3.40 -0.04 13.15
N LEU A 208 2.80 0.98 13.77
CA LEU A 208 2.02 2.01 13.08
C LEU A 208 2.95 3.08 12.53
N LEU A 209 2.67 3.57 11.33
CA LEU A 209 3.54 4.47 10.58
C LEU A 209 2.92 5.88 10.52
N PHE A 210 2.94 6.59 11.65
CA PHE A 210 2.32 7.92 11.80
C PHE A 210 2.86 9.01 10.87
N ARG A 211 4.03 8.82 10.25
CA ARG A 211 4.60 9.77 9.28
C ARG A 211 4.24 9.43 7.83
N THR A 212 3.27 8.55 7.63
CA THR A 212 2.64 8.29 6.34
C THR A 212 1.26 8.95 6.30
N PRO A 213 0.82 9.56 5.19
CA PRO A 213 -0.45 10.28 5.14
C PRO A 213 -1.71 9.44 5.46
N SER A 214 -1.72 8.16 5.09
CA SER A 214 -2.79 7.22 5.48
C SER A 214 -2.70 6.71 6.92
N GLY A 215 -1.53 6.87 7.53
CA GLY A 215 -1.15 6.15 8.74
C GLY A 215 -1.16 4.64 8.52
N MET A 216 -0.30 4.18 7.60
CA MET A 216 -0.05 2.76 7.30
C MET A 216 0.41 1.99 8.54
N ALA A 217 0.49 0.67 8.42
CA ALA A 217 1.16 -0.18 9.37
C ALA A 217 2.03 -1.24 8.67
N ILE A 218 2.98 -1.81 9.40
CA ILE A 218 3.83 -2.90 8.90
C ILE A 218 3.96 -3.98 9.97
N SER A 219 3.99 -5.23 9.53
CA SER A 219 4.38 -6.41 10.32
C SER A 219 5.45 -7.20 9.57
N TYR A 220 6.55 -7.55 10.23
CA TYR A 220 7.67 -8.26 9.62
C TYR A 220 8.35 -9.24 10.58
N PRO A 221 8.99 -10.31 10.10
CA PRO A 221 9.68 -11.28 10.95
C PRO A 221 10.76 -10.63 11.82
N LYS A 222 10.90 -11.10 13.06
CA LYS A 222 11.96 -10.64 13.99
C LYS A 222 13.38 -10.76 13.44
N GLU A 223 13.60 -11.68 12.50
CA GLU A 223 14.89 -11.84 11.81
C GLU A 223 15.31 -10.57 11.05
N PHE A 224 14.36 -9.78 10.55
CA PHE A 224 14.65 -8.50 9.89
C PHE A 224 14.73 -7.31 10.86
N TYR A 225 14.71 -7.53 12.18
CA TYR A 225 14.66 -6.43 13.15
C TYR A 225 15.82 -5.45 12.97
N GLU A 226 17.07 -5.94 12.96
CA GLU A 226 18.23 -5.04 12.84
C GLU A 226 18.24 -4.24 11.54
N ASP A 227 17.78 -4.85 10.43
CA ASP A 227 17.79 -4.22 9.11
C ASP A 227 16.61 -3.26 8.88
N LEU A 228 15.38 -3.65 9.26
CA LEU A 228 14.16 -2.89 8.99
C LEU A 228 13.80 -1.89 10.10
N ASN A 229 14.18 -2.15 11.36
CA ASN A 229 13.78 -1.29 12.48
C ASN A 229 14.24 0.17 12.33
N PRO A 230 15.45 0.50 11.81
CA PRO A 230 15.82 1.88 11.53
C PRO A 230 14.88 2.57 10.54
N THR A 231 14.50 1.88 9.46
CA THR A 231 13.52 2.38 8.49
C THR A 231 12.15 2.56 9.14
N VAL A 232 11.66 1.57 9.89
CA VAL A 232 10.35 1.65 10.55
C VAL A 232 10.31 2.80 11.57
N ASN A 233 11.38 3.00 12.34
CA ASN A 233 11.51 4.10 13.28
C ASN A 233 11.52 5.48 12.62
N ALA A 234 12.00 5.57 11.37
CA ALA A 234 11.97 6.82 10.62
C ALA A 234 10.54 7.22 10.19
N PHE A 235 9.63 6.25 10.05
CA PHE A 235 8.24 6.46 9.58
C PHE A 235 7.17 6.32 10.68
N THR A 236 7.54 5.87 11.87
CA THR A 236 6.66 5.87 13.06
C THR A 236 6.79 7.17 13.85
N GLU A 237 6.06 7.29 14.95
CA GLU A 237 6.17 8.39 15.91
C GLU A 237 6.03 7.87 17.34
N LYS A 238 6.66 8.54 18.30
CA LYS A 238 6.59 8.15 19.71
C LYS A 238 5.18 8.40 20.26
N ASP A 239 4.67 7.46 21.05
CA ASP A 239 3.37 7.55 21.71
C ASP A 239 3.14 8.87 22.44
N GLY A 240 4.17 9.39 23.12
CA GLY A 240 4.11 10.67 23.82
C GLY A 240 3.80 11.85 22.89
N THR A 241 4.47 11.90 21.73
CA THR A 241 4.24 12.92 20.70
C THR A 241 2.84 12.80 20.11
N VAL A 242 2.42 11.58 19.76
CA VAL A 242 1.08 11.32 19.20
C VAL A 242 -0.02 11.76 20.17
N LYS A 243 0.08 11.39 21.45
CA LYS A 243 -0.87 11.79 22.50
C LYS A 243 -0.92 13.31 22.67
N MET A 244 0.25 13.96 22.70
CA MET A 244 0.34 15.42 22.80
C MET A 244 -0.38 16.11 21.64
N LEU A 245 -0.14 15.68 20.39
CA LEU A 245 -0.77 16.27 19.20
C LEU A 245 -2.29 16.09 19.20
N HIS A 246 -2.80 14.90 19.53
CA HIS A 246 -4.24 14.67 19.65
C HIS A 246 -4.89 15.55 20.72
N SER A 247 -4.23 15.72 21.88
CA SER A 247 -4.74 16.59 22.93
C SER A 247 -4.81 18.05 22.49
N GLN A 248 -3.78 18.56 21.80
CA GLN A 248 -3.79 19.92 21.24
C GLN A 248 -4.89 20.10 20.18
N GLY A 249 -5.08 19.13 19.30
CA GLY A 249 -6.14 19.16 18.29
C GLY A 249 -7.53 19.25 18.91
N LYS A 250 -7.84 18.41 19.90
CA LYS A 250 -9.12 18.42 20.62
C LYS A 250 -9.39 19.75 21.34
N GLN A 251 -8.36 20.41 21.86
CA GLN A 251 -8.51 21.72 22.50
C GLN A 251 -8.88 22.80 21.48
N LYS A 252 -8.26 22.79 20.30
CA LYS A 252 -8.57 23.76 19.23
C LYS A 252 -9.99 23.60 18.69
N THR A 253 -10.48 22.37 18.51
CA THR A 253 -11.84 22.13 18.02
C THR A 253 -12.93 22.54 19.02
N LYS A 254 -12.63 22.62 20.32
CA LYS A 254 -13.58 23.09 21.35
C LYS A 254 -13.70 24.62 21.44
N LEU A 255 -12.81 25.36 20.78
CA LEU A 255 -12.76 26.83 20.81
C LEU A 255 -13.36 27.48 19.55
N ILE A 256 -13.92 26.65 18.65
CA ILE A 256 -14.61 27.04 17.41
C ILE A 256 -16.08 26.63 17.58
#